data_AF-A0AAP2S214-F1
#
_entry.id   AF-A0AAP2S214-F1
#
_cell.length_a   1.000
_cell.length_b   1.000
_cell.length_c   1.000
_cell.angle_alpha   90.00
_cell.angle_beta   90.00
_cell.angle_gamma   90.00
#
_symmetry.space_group_name_H-M   'P 1'
#
loop_
_entity.id
_entity.type
_entity.pdbx_description
1 polymer ?
#
loop_
_entity_poly.entity_id
_entity_poly.type
_entity_poly.pdbx_seq_one_letter_code
_entity_poly.pdbx_strand_id
1 'polypeptide(L)'
;MRLWCLAWVGLEMMAGCRYQYAPREAVPDENLGMKMKKPKADFEYMHDLLNGFFKMPNIRSALRVIQEQQITGWEIWFQVEFARFLSEHISEPDWEREYAVEFDYRREKLGYFFKPDFIIRKKHWPKDRYVALEIKQHIQLGNCLTNMVADLAKVAKIRKSQLDLRSIWALGIFPYDPAIDVRAMIQDKLYGVGQPYHETRTATARIPRTKFSYALF
;
A
#
# COMPACT_ATOMS: atom_id res chain seq x y z
N MET A 1 -41.62 51.15 -53.02
CA MET A 1 -42.59 51.69 -52.04
C MET A 1 -42.65 50.69 -50.89
N ARG A 2 -42.42 51.00 -49.60
CA ARG A 2 -42.14 52.25 -48.85
C ARG A 2 -41.00 51.88 -47.83
N LEU A 3 -39.94 52.66 -47.53
CA LEU A 3 -39.87 53.91 -46.72
C LEU A 3 -40.79 53.81 -45.47
N TRP A 4 -40.33 53.85 -44.21
CA TRP A 4 -39.69 54.92 -43.40
C TRP A 4 -39.16 54.25 -42.07
N CYS A 5 -38.18 54.72 -41.28
CA CYS A 5 -37.20 55.83 -41.34
C CYS A 5 -36.01 55.65 -40.33
N LEU A 6 -35.29 56.76 -40.08
CA LEU A 6 -34.44 57.21 -38.94
C LEU A 6 -34.76 56.67 -37.52
N ALA A 7 -33.91 56.76 -36.47
CA ALA A 7 -32.45 56.91 -36.31
C ALA A 7 -32.06 56.88 -34.79
N TRP A 8 -30.85 56.39 -34.48
CA TRP A 8 -29.95 56.76 -33.36
C TRP A 8 -30.28 56.51 -31.85
N VAL A 9 -29.19 56.23 -31.10
CA VAL A 9 -28.96 56.20 -29.62
C VAL A 9 -29.46 55.00 -28.78
N GLY A 10 -28.51 54.30 -28.13
CA GLY A 10 -28.64 53.95 -26.69
C GLY A 10 -28.35 52.51 -26.24
N LEU A 11 -27.22 52.33 -25.52
CA LEU A 11 -26.94 51.37 -24.42
C LEU A 11 -27.26 49.85 -24.52
N GLU A 12 -26.22 49.02 -24.38
CA GLU A 12 -26.06 47.81 -23.51
C GLU A 12 -24.76 47.07 -23.96
N MET A 13 -23.73 46.80 -23.12
CA MET A 13 -23.59 45.72 -22.11
C MET A 13 -23.83 44.30 -22.68
N MET A 14 -23.12 43.21 -22.39
CA MET A 14 -21.85 42.84 -21.70
C MET A 14 -21.54 41.37 -22.10
N ALA A 15 -20.33 40.78 -22.08
CA ALA A 15 -18.94 41.22 -21.87
C ALA A 15 -17.97 40.16 -22.48
N GLY A 16 -16.65 40.40 -22.47
CA GLY A 16 -15.65 39.48 -23.09
C GLY A 16 -15.14 38.36 -22.18
N CYS A 17 -15.05 37.13 -22.72
CA CYS A 17 -14.45 35.98 -22.01
C CYS A 17 -13.01 35.71 -22.50
N ARG A 18 -12.01 36.09 -21.68
CA ARG A 18 -10.63 35.60 -21.78
C ARG A 18 -10.07 35.36 -20.39
N TYR A 19 -9.88 34.09 -20.03
CA TYR A 19 -9.00 33.70 -18.93
C TYR A 19 -7.98 32.69 -19.46
N GLN A 20 -6.86 33.20 -19.93
CA GLN A 20 -5.66 32.40 -20.14
C GLN A 20 -5.00 32.17 -18.77
N TYR A 21 -5.21 30.99 -18.20
CA TYR A 21 -4.41 30.56 -17.05
C TYR A 21 -3.05 30.09 -17.55
N ALA A 22 -2.02 30.91 -17.35
CA ALA A 22 -0.63 30.45 -17.42
C ALA A 22 -0.43 29.36 -16.34
N PRO A 23 0.34 28.28 -16.63
CA PRO A 23 0.66 27.29 -15.63
C PRO A 23 1.49 27.97 -14.53
N ARG A 24 0.95 28.06 -13.32
CA ARG A 24 1.76 28.42 -12.15
C ARG A 24 2.78 27.31 -11.96
N GLU A 25 4.05 27.69 -11.86
CA GLU A 25 5.10 26.79 -11.40
C GLU A 25 4.65 26.18 -10.07
N ALA A 26 4.77 24.86 -9.96
CA ALA A 26 4.31 24.14 -8.78
C ALA A 26 5.25 24.43 -7.60
N VAL A 27 4.91 25.45 -6.81
CA VAL A 27 5.52 25.68 -5.51
C VAL A 27 5.34 24.39 -4.69
N PRO A 28 6.42 23.79 -4.16
CA PRO A 28 6.30 22.61 -3.32
C PRO A 28 5.46 22.95 -2.08
N ASP A 29 4.34 22.26 -1.89
CA ASP A 29 3.57 22.37 -0.64
C ASP A 29 4.42 21.74 0.48
N GLU A 30 5.00 22.57 1.34
CA GLU A 30 5.83 22.14 2.45
C GLU A 30 5.07 21.33 3.53
N ASN A 31 3.73 21.19 3.40
CA ASN A 31 2.92 20.27 4.21
C ASN A 31 2.61 18.91 3.52
N LEU A 32 3.19 18.63 2.35
CA LEU A 32 2.93 17.39 1.63
C LEU A 32 3.71 16.19 2.23
N GLY A 33 3.04 15.45 3.12
CA GLY A 33 3.42 14.07 3.46
C GLY A 33 3.86 13.89 4.91
N MET A 34 2.91 13.63 5.80
CA MET A 34 3.21 13.09 7.13
C MET A 34 3.80 11.69 6.99
N LYS A 35 5.14 11.58 7.00
CA LYS A 35 5.86 10.30 6.92
C LYS A 35 5.46 9.43 8.12
N MET A 36 4.68 8.38 7.87
CA MET A 36 4.34 7.39 8.88
C MET A 36 5.63 6.75 9.42
N LYS A 37 5.68 6.58 10.75
CA LYS A 37 6.85 5.97 11.39
C LYS A 37 6.93 4.51 10.96
N LYS A 38 8.15 4.01 10.78
CA LYS A 38 8.46 2.59 10.62
C LYS A 38 9.29 2.11 11.82
N PRO A 39 8.63 1.81 12.97
CA PRO A 39 9.34 1.39 14.17
C PRO A 39 10.07 0.08 13.92
N LYS A 40 11.32 -0.01 14.38
CA LYS A 40 12.14 -1.22 14.19
C LYS A 40 11.50 -2.45 14.86
N ALA A 41 10.95 -2.29 16.06
CA ALA A 41 10.27 -3.38 16.79
C ALA A 41 8.98 -3.88 16.09
N ASP A 42 8.30 -3.02 15.31
CA ASP A 42 7.14 -3.43 14.53
C ASP A 42 7.58 -4.27 13.32
N PHE A 43 8.64 -3.82 12.62
CA PHE A 43 9.26 -4.57 11.53
C PHE A 43 9.75 -5.95 11.98
N GLU A 44 10.51 -6.01 13.08
CA GLU A 44 11.06 -7.26 13.62
C GLU A 44 9.95 -8.25 13.93
N TYR A 45 8.87 -7.81 14.60
CA TYR A 45 7.74 -8.68 14.90
C TYR A 45 7.02 -9.19 13.65
N MET A 46 6.77 -8.33 12.66
CA MET A 46 6.14 -8.74 11.39
C MET A 46 7.04 -9.68 10.58
N HIS A 47 8.35 -9.42 10.57
CA HIS A 47 9.34 -10.25 9.90
C HIS A 47 9.43 -11.63 10.56
N ASP A 48 9.43 -11.71 11.89
CA ASP A 48 9.46 -12.98 12.63
C ASP A 48 8.22 -13.84 12.35
N LEU A 49 7.02 -13.25 12.39
CA LEU A 49 5.76 -13.94 12.04
C LEU A 49 5.82 -14.53 10.62
N LEU A 50 6.19 -13.70 9.63
CA LEU A 50 6.24 -14.12 8.23
C LEU A 50 7.36 -15.13 7.96
N ASN A 51 8.53 -14.97 8.58
CA ASN A 51 9.63 -15.92 8.51
C ASN A 51 9.25 -17.27 9.13
N GLY A 52 8.49 -17.26 10.24
CA GLY A 52 7.87 -18.46 10.83
C GLY A 52 6.90 -19.15 9.87
N PHE A 53 5.97 -18.40 9.29
CA PHE A 53 5.01 -18.89 8.31
C PHE A 53 5.68 -19.53 7.08
N PHE A 54 6.64 -18.83 6.45
CA PHE A 54 7.41 -19.35 5.30
C PHE A 54 8.36 -20.52 5.66
N LYS A 55 8.50 -20.86 6.95
CA LYS A 55 9.22 -22.07 7.39
C LYS A 55 8.36 -23.33 7.46
N MET A 56 7.04 -23.19 7.53
CA MET A 56 6.11 -24.30 7.68
C MET A 56 6.15 -25.28 6.48
N PRO A 57 6.26 -26.61 6.70
CA PRO A 57 6.37 -27.59 5.62
C PRO A 57 5.16 -27.63 4.66
N ASN A 58 3.93 -27.51 5.19
CA ASN A 58 2.70 -27.48 4.39
C ASN A 58 2.67 -26.25 3.46
N ILE A 59 3.02 -25.07 3.97
CA ILE A 59 3.06 -23.82 3.19
C ILE A 59 4.08 -23.91 2.05
N ARG A 60 5.29 -24.43 2.33
CA ARG A 60 6.30 -24.67 1.29
C ARG A 60 5.86 -25.69 0.26
N SER A 61 5.12 -26.72 0.67
CA SER A 61 4.59 -27.73 -0.25
C SER A 61 3.50 -27.16 -1.15
N ALA A 62 2.57 -26.38 -0.60
CA ALA A 62 1.54 -25.69 -1.37
C ALA A 62 2.12 -24.66 -2.34
N LEU A 63 3.08 -23.83 -1.90
CA LEU A 63 3.80 -22.89 -2.78
C LEU A 63 4.55 -23.59 -3.91
N ARG A 64 5.07 -24.81 -3.70
CA ARG A 64 5.67 -25.60 -4.78
C ARG A 64 4.60 -26.03 -5.80
N VAL A 65 3.46 -26.57 -5.36
CA VAL A 65 2.34 -26.95 -6.25
C VAL A 65 1.80 -25.74 -7.02
N ILE A 66 1.63 -24.60 -6.36
CA ILE A 66 1.22 -23.32 -6.99
C ILE A 66 2.17 -22.95 -8.14
N GLN A 67 3.48 -23.08 -7.94
CA GLN A 67 4.47 -22.79 -8.98
C GLN A 67 4.51 -23.86 -10.08
N GLU A 68 4.39 -25.15 -9.74
CA GLU A 68 4.44 -26.27 -10.69
C GLU A 68 3.22 -26.29 -11.61
N GLN A 69 2.04 -25.96 -11.08
CA GLN A 69 0.76 -25.93 -11.81
C GLN A 69 0.37 -24.52 -12.28
N GLN A 70 1.28 -23.54 -12.16
CA GLN A 70 1.08 -22.13 -12.55
C GLN A 70 -0.20 -21.49 -12.00
N ILE A 71 -0.60 -21.85 -10.78
CA ILE A 71 -1.84 -21.37 -10.15
C ILE A 71 -1.73 -19.85 -9.93
N THR A 72 -2.73 -19.11 -10.37
CA THR A 72 -2.89 -17.67 -10.18
C THR A 72 -3.96 -17.35 -9.14
N GLY A 73 -3.94 -16.15 -8.54
CA GLY A 73 -5.01 -15.70 -7.63
C GLY A 73 -5.03 -16.38 -6.26
N TRP A 74 -3.97 -17.13 -5.91
CA TRP A 74 -3.82 -17.83 -4.63
C TRP A 74 -3.61 -16.90 -3.42
N GLU A 75 -3.65 -15.58 -3.60
CA GLU A 75 -3.52 -14.57 -2.54
C GLU A 75 -4.54 -14.80 -1.40
N ILE A 76 -5.80 -15.11 -1.75
CA ILE A 76 -6.84 -15.44 -0.75
C ILE A 76 -6.50 -16.73 0.02
N TRP A 77 -5.96 -17.76 -0.62
CA TRP A 77 -5.49 -18.96 0.07
C TRP A 77 -4.35 -18.65 1.04
N PHE A 78 -3.39 -17.82 0.62
CA PHE A 78 -2.29 -17.37 1.48
C PHE A 78 -2.82 -16.61 2.70
N GLN A 79 -3.80 -15.72 2.50
CA GLN A 79 -4.45 -15.00 3.61
C GLN A 79 -5.18 -15.97 4.56
N VAL A 80 -5.87 -16.99 4.06
CA VAL A 80 -6.53 -18.00 4.92
C VAL A 80 -5.50 -18.79 5.74
N GLU A 81 -4.43 -19.28 5.13
CA GLU A 81 -3.37 -20.01 5.85
C GLU A 81 -2.62 -19.11 6.84
N PHE A 82 -2.37 -17.84 6.50
CA PHE A 82 -1.70 -16.90 7.41
C PHE A 82 -2.59 -16.54 8.61
N ALA A 83 -3.90 -16.34 8.41
CA ALA A 83 -4.88 -16.16 9.49
C ALA A 83 -4.91 -17.36 10.45
N ARG A 84 -4.88 -18.58 9.90
CA ARG A 84 -4.76 -19.81 10.69
C ARG A 84 -3.44 -19.86 11.47
N PHE A 85 -2.31 -19.57 10.82
CA PHE A 85 -1.01 -19.49 11.49
C PHE A 85 -1.00 -18.48 12.64
N LEU A 86 -1.55 -17.28 12.45
CA LEU A 86 -1.66 -16.26 13.51
C LEU A 86 -2.50 -16.77 14.69
N SER A 87 -3.60 -17.51 14.42
CA SER A 87 -4.45 -18.11 15.45
C SER A 87 -3.76 -19.24 16.24
N GLU A 88 -2.85 -19.98 15.59
CA GLU A 88 -2.07 -21.07 16.19
C GLU A 88 -0.73 -20.57 16.79
N HIS A 89 -0.39 -19.28 16.65
CA HIS A 89 0.94 -18.77 17.00
C HIS A 89 1.14 -18.55 18.50
N ILE A 90 2.29 -19.00 19.02
CA ILE A 90 2.65 -18.94 20.46
C ILE A 90 2.67 -17.53 21.07
N SER A 91 2.80 -16.47 20.26
CA SER A 91 2.72 -15.08 20.74
C SER A 91 1.30 -14.53 20.83
N GLU A 92 0.29 -15.34 20.49
CA GLU A 92 -1.14 -15.02 20.51
C GLU A 92 -1.44 -13.61 19.95
N PRO A 93 -1.09 -13.33 18.69
CA PRO A 93 -1.42 -12.05 18.07
C PRO A 93 -2.94 -11.86 18.02
N ASP A 94 -3.41 -10.69 18.43
CA ASP A 94 -4.74 -10.23 18.05
C ASP A 94 -4.68 -9.86 16.56
N TRP A 95 -5.58 -10.41 15.74
CA TRP A 95 -5.60 -10.16 14.30
C TRP A 95 -7.03 -10.11 13.77
N GLU A 96 -7.24 -9.27 12.76
CA GLU A 96 -8.46 -9.23 11.96
C GLU A 96 -8.08 -9.17 10.48
N ARG A 97 -8.75 -9.96 9.64
CA ARG A 97 -8.66 -9.81 8.19
C ARG A 97 -9.60 -8.72 7.73
N GLU A 98 -9.23 -8.00 6.67
CA GLU A 98 -10.18 -7.21 5.89
C GLU A 98 -10.93 -6.13 6.71
N TYR A 99 -10.32 -5.63 7.79
CA TYR A 99 -10.91 -4.62 8.66
C TYR A 99 -10.99 -3.26 7.94
N ALA A 100 -12.18 -2.68 7.85
CA ALA A 100 -12.41 -1.42 7.16
C ALA A 100 -12.09 -0.23 8.08
N VAL A 101 -11.00 0.49 7.79
CA VAL A 101 -10.64 1.74 8.48
C VAL A 101 -11.26 2.93 7.74
N GLU A 102 -12.15 3.69 8.39
CA GLU A 102 -12.77 4.87 7.78
C GLU A 102 -11.73 5.98 7.46
N PHE A 103 -11.83 6.55 6.26
CA PHE A 103 -11.17 7.83 5.97
C PHE A 103 -12.09 9.00 6.39
N ASP A 104 -11.55 10.02 7.07
CA ASP A 104 -12.35 11.22 7.43
C ASP A 104 -12.79 11.99 6.18
N TYR A 105 -14.07 12.37 6.21
CA TYR A 105 -14.91 12.86 5.12
C TYR A 105 -14.70 14.34 4.73
N ARG A 106 -13.91 15.12 5.47
CA ARG A 106 -13.69 16.56 5.19
C ARG A 106 -12.84 16.90 3.96
N ARG A 107 -12.24 15.92 3.26
CA ARG A 107 -11.34 16.15 2.10
C ARG A 107 -11.87 15.58 0.78
N GLU A 108 -12.74 14.58 0.79
CA GLU A 108 -13.39 14.04 -0.42
C GLU A 108 -14.84 13.63 -0.14
N LYS A 109 -15.70 13.76 -1.16
CA LYS A 109 -17.17 13.57 -1.07
C LYS A 109 -17.64 12.11 -1.17
N LEU A 110 -16.72 11.14 -1.27
CA LEU A 110 -17.04 9.72 -1.40
C LEU A 110 -16.36 8.95 -0.27
N GLY A 111 -17.10 8.02 0.34
CA GLY A 111 -16.66 7.26 1.50
C GLY A 111 -15.61 6.22 1.12
N TYR A 112 -14.34 6.60 1.18
CA TYR A 112 -13.25 5.65 1.13
C TYR A 112 -13.12 4.94 2.49
N PHE A 113 -12.71 3.67 2.44
CA PHE A 113 -12.21 2.92 3.59
C PHE A 113 -10.83 2.35 3.22
N PHE A 114 -9.85 2.39 4.13
CA PHE A 114 -8.61 1.65 3.97
C PHE A 114 -8.82 0.26 4.57
N LYS A 115 -8.81 -0.76 3.71
CA LYS A 115 -9.12 -2.14 4.06
C LYS A 115 -7.90 -3.01 3.77
N PRO A 116 -6.87 -3.01 4.65
CA PRO A 116 -5.70 -3.86 4.45
C PRO A 116 -6.10 -5.34 4.57
N ASP A 117 -5.30 -6.23 3.99
CA ASP A 117 -5.52 -7.67 4.07
C ASP A 117 -5.54 -8.15 5.53
N PHE A 118 -4.67 -7.57 6.36
CA PHE A 118 -4.63 -7.80 7.80
C PHE A 118 -4.40 -6.53 8.62
N ILE A 119 -5.02 -6.52 9.80
CA ILE A 119 -4.66 -5.67 10.93
C ILE A 119 -4.20 -6.60 12.07
N ILE A 120 -2.99 -6.38 12.60
CA ILE A 120 -2.32 -7.27 13.57
C ILE A 120 -1.80 -6.46 14.76
N ARG A 121 -1.99 -6.96 15.99
CA ARG A 121 -1.41 -6.40 17.22
C ARG A 121 -0.75 -7.51 18.03
N LYS A 122 0.49 -7.28 18.45
CA LYS A 122 1.18 -8.15 19.40
C LYS A 122 0.46 -8.12 20.76
N LYS A 123 0.31 -9.27 21.41
CA LYS A 123 -0.19 -9.35 22.79
C LYS A 123 0.62 -8.42 23.70
N HIS A 124 -0.06 -7.72 24.62
CA HIS A 124 0.49 -6.67 25.50
C HIS A 124 0.99 -5.37 24.85
N TRP A 125 0.86 -5.18 23.52
CA TRP A 125 0.91 -3.81 22.98
C TRP A 125 -0.31 -3.00 23.45
N PRO A 126 -0.22 -1.65 23.46
CA PRO A 126 -1.37 -0.81 23.80
C PRO A 126 -2.59 -1.20 22.96
N LYS A 127 -3.74 -1.28 23.63
CA LYS A 127 -5.03 -1.40 22.95
C LYS A 127 -5.14 -0.25 21.94
N ASP A 128 -5.79 -0.52 20.82
CA ASP A 128 -5.98 0.41 19.69
C ASP A 128 -4.74 0.72 18.83
N ARG A 129 -3.57 0.12 19.13
CA ARG A 129 -2.33 0.28 18.35
C ARG A 129 -1.97 -0.94 17.52
N TYR A 130 -2.34 -0.89 16.24
CA TYR A 130 -2.18 -2.00 15.30
C TYR A 130 -1.12 -1.76 14.22
N VAL A 131 -0.69 -2.84 13.58
CA VAL A 131 0.08 -2.86 12.33
C VAL A 131 -0.85 -3.25 11.19
N ALA A 132 -0.82 -2.51 10.09
CA ALA A 132 -1.46 -2.94 8.84
C ALA A 132 -0.47 -3.75 7.99
N LEU A 133 -0.94 -4.84 7.39
CA LEU A 133 -0.19 -5.64 6.42
C LEU A 133 -1.01 -5.75 5.13
N GLU A 134 -0.41 -5.29 4.03
CA GLU A 134 -0.87 -5.51 2.66
C GLU A 134 -0.02 -6.63 2.04
N ILE A 135 -0.65 -7.62 1.43
CA ILE A 135 -0.01 -8.79 0.82
C ILE A 135 -0.23 -8.69 -0.69
N LYS A 136 0.81 -8.88 -1.49
CA LYS A 136 0.71 -8.86 -2.96
C LYS A 136 1.51 -10.00 -3.55
N GLN A 137 0.94 -10.68 -4.54
CA GLN A 137 1.69 -11.65 -5.36
C GLN A 137 1.72 -11.23 -6.82
N HIS A 138 2.84 -11.47 -7.51
CA HIS A 138 2.91 -11.29 -8.96
C HIS A 138 4.04 -12.12 -9.59
N ILE A 139 3.82 -12.66 -10.78
CA ILE A 139 4.82 -13.46 -11.53
C ILE A 139 6.03 -12.63 -12.00
N GLN A 140 5.87 -11.32 -12.18
CA GLN A 140 6.95 -10.38 -12.45
C GLN A 140 7.24 -9.54 -11.20
N LEU A 141 8.47 -9.62 -10.70
CA LEU A 141 8.97 -8.86 -9.55
C LEU A 141 8.71 -7.35 -9.68
N GLY A 142 8.99 -6.77 -10.85
CA GLY A 142 8.84 -5.33 -11.09
C GLY A 142 7.44 -4.81 -10.78
N ASN A 143 6.39 -5.54 -11.19
CA ASN A 143 5.00 -5.18 -10.93
C ASN A 143 4.60 -5.50 -9.48
N CYS A 144 5.12 -6.59 -8.89
CA CYS A 144 4.91 -6.90 -7.47
C CYS A 144 5.34 -5.69 -6.61
N LEU A 145 6.58 -5.22 -6.80
CA LEU A 145 7.12 -4.07 -6.07
C LEU A 145 6.38 -2.76 -6.40
N THR A 146 5.93 -2.54 -7.64
CA THR A 146 5.10 -1.37 -7.98
C THR A 146 3.80 -1.36 -7.17
N ASN A 147 3.10 -2.51 -7.11
CA ASN A 147 1.84 -2.63 -6.38
C ASN A 147 2.06 -2.39 -4.88
N MET A 148 3.06 -3.05 -4.27
CA MET A 148 3.46 -2.83 -2.88
C MET A 148 3.72 -1.35 -2.55
N VAL A 149 4.44 -0.64 -3.41
CA VAL A 149 4.74 0.79 -3.23
C VAL A 149 3.48 1.65 -3.39
N ALA A 150 2.56 1.29 -4.30
CA ALA A 150 1.27 1.96 -4.43
C ALA A 150 0.37 1.76 -3.19
N ASP A 151 0.41 0.58 -2.56
CA ASP A 151 -0.30 0.31 -1.31
C ASP A 151 0.29 1.10 -0.14
N LEU A 152 1.62 1.16 -0.02
CA LEU A 152 2.30 2.03 0.94
C LEU A 152 2.03 3.53 0.68
N ALA A 153 1.67 3.93 -0.54
CA ALA A 153 1.28 5.31 -0.83
C ALA A 153 -0.16 5.66 -0.38
N LYS A 154 -1.06 4.66 -0.21
CA LYS A 154 -2.41 4.87 0.38
C LYS A 154 -2.34 5.50 1.77
N VAL A 155 -1.25 5.24 2.48
CA VAL A 155 -0.95 5.68 3.85
C VAL A 155 -1.00 7.19 4.03
N ALA A 156 -0.52 7.95 3.04
CA ALA A 156 -0.55 9.42 3.08
C ALA A 156 -1.98 10.00 3.12
N LYS A 157 -2.99 9.17 2.83
CA LYS A 157 -4.41 9.53 2.85
C LYS A 157 -5.08 9.19 4.19
N ILE A 158 -4.53 8.27 4.99
CA ILE A 158 -5.16 7.74 6.22
C ILE A 158 -5.25 8.84 7.29
N ARG A 159 -6.41 8.93 7.97
CA ARG A 159 -6.67 9.98 8.96
C ARG A 159 -6.50 9.42 10.38
N LYS A 160 -5.80 10.17 11.23
CA LYS A 160 -5.39 9.79 12.60
C LYS A 160 -6.51 9.49 13.60
N SER A 161 -7.78 9.78 13.29
CA SER A 161 -8.82 10.00 14.29
C SER A 161 -9.72 8.80 14.62
N GLN A 162 -9.47 7.61 14.05
CA GLN A 162 -10.27 6.41 14.37
C GLN A 162 -9.45 5.12 14.65
N LEU A 163 -8.28 4.93 14.02
CA LEU A 163 -7.40 3.80 14.32
C LEU A 163 -5.94 4.27 14.41
N ASP A 164 -5.25 4.02 15.53
CA ASP A 164 -3.84 4.40 15.72
C ASP A 164 -2.93 3.33 15.07
N LEU A 165 -2.94 3.29 13.73
CA LEU A 165 -2.00 2.50 12.94
C LEU A 165 -0.57 2.94 13.28
N ARG A 166 0.16 2.07 13.98
CA ARG A 166 1.57 2.31 14.37
C ARG A 166 2.48 2.36 13.16
N SER A 167 2.21 1.46 12.21
CA SER A 167 2.98 1.22 11.00
C SER A 167 2.15 0.41 10.01
N ILE A 168 2.63 0.40 8.77
CA ILE A 168 2.11 -0.38 7.65
C ILE A 168 3.30 -1.00 6.92
N TRP A 169 3.10 -2.23 6.46
CA TRP A 169 4.09 -3.00 5.72
C TRP A 169 3.44 -3.62 4.50
N ALA A 170 4.21 -3.72 3.42
CA ALA A 170 3.82 -4.50 2.25
C ALA A 170 4.65 -5.78 2.20
N LEU A 171 3.99 -6.92 2.01
CA LEU A 171 4.60 -8.22 1.73
C LEU A 171 4.40 -8.56 0.25
N GLY A 172 5.49 -8.63 -0.50
CA GLY A 172 5.49 -9.08 -1.89
C GLY A 172 5.97 -10.52 -1.98
N ILE A 173 5.30 -11.35 -2.80
CA ILE A 173 5.75 -12.71 -3.12
C ILE A 173 5.84 -12.86 -4.64
N PHE A 174 7.02 -13.26 -5.11
CA PHE A 174 7.40 -13.24 -6.53
C PHE A 174 8.43 -14.34 -6.83
N PRO A 175 8.59 -14.77 -8.10
CA PRO A 175 9.60 -15.75 -8.47
C PRO A 175 11.02 -15.33 -8.05
N TYR A 176 11.79 -16.29 -7.55
CA TYR A 176 13.20 -16.11 -7.21
C TYR A 176 14.05 -16.03 -8.48
N ASP A 177 14.83 -14.95 -8.60
CA ASP A 177 15.88 -14.80 -9.58
C ASP A 177 17.19 -14.45 -8.85
N PRO A 178 18.26 -15.27 -8.95
CA PRO A 178 19.55 -14.99 -8.31
C PRO A 178 20.30 -13.81 -8.95
N ALA A 179 19.96 -13.40 -10.17
CA ALA A 179 20.66 -12.34 -10.90
C ALA A 179 20.16 -10.93 -10.54
N ILE A 180 19.07 -10.81 -9.77
CA ILE A 180 18.42 -9.53 -9.49
C ILE A 180 18.66 -9.09 -8.04
N ASP A 181 19.20 -7.89 -7.86
CA ASP A 181 19.19 -7.19 -6.57
C ASP A 181 17.81 -6.60 -6.28
N VAL A 182 17.00 -7.37 -5.53
CA VAL A 182 15.67 -6.96 -5.08
C VAL A 182 15.73 -5.72 -4.18
N ARG A 183 16.79 -5.52 -3.39
CA ARG A 183 16.89 -4.36 -2.47
C ARG A 183 17.11 -3.07 -3.25
N ALA A 184 18.00 -3.08 -4.24
CA ALA A 184 18.19 -1.96 -5.15
C ALA A 184 16.87 -1.59 -5.87
N MET A 185 16.15 -2.58 -6.42
CA MET A 185 14.85 -2.33 -7.06
C MET A 185 13.78 -1.75 -6.11
N ILE A 186 13.78 -2.13 -4.83
CA ILE A 186 12.89 -1.55 -3.80
C ILE A 186 13.27 -0.09 -3.54
N GLN A 187 14.56 0.18 -3.38
CA GLN A 187 15.09 1.52 -3.13
C GLN A 187 14.75 2.48 -4.28
N ASP A 188 15.00 2.08 -5.53
CA ASP A 188 14.69 2.87 -6.73
C ASP A 188 13.18 3.18 -6.84
N LYS A 189 12.33 2.18 -6.58
CA LYS A 189 10.86 2.37 -6.64
C LYS A 189 10.33 3.29 -5.54
N LEU A 190 10.90 3.22 -4.34
CA LEU A 190 10.53 4.12 -3.24
C LEU A 190 10.99 5.56 -3.52
N TYR A 191 12.23 5.75 -4.02
CA TYR A 191 12.70 7.06 -4.45
C TYR A 191 11.87 7.65 -5.59
N GLY A 192 11.46 6.83 -6.57
CA GLY A 192 10.59 7.24 -7.67
C GLY A 192 9.21 7.77 -7.25
N VAL A 193 8.78 7.51 -6.01
CA VAL A 193 7.54 8.05 -5.41
C VAL A 193 7.80 8.98 -4.21
N GLY A 194 9.04 9.44 -4.01
CA GLY A 194 9.44 10.33 -2.91
C GLY A 194 9.42 9.72 -1.51
N GLN A 195 9.33 8.38 -1.40
CA GLN A 195 9.32 7.67 -0.12
C GLN A 195 10.74 7.28 0.32
N PRO A 196 11.06 7.36 1.63
CA PRO A 196 12.37 6.98 2.12
C PRO A 196 12.58 5.46 2.09
N TYR A 197 13.73 5.02 1.55
CA TYR A 197 14.21 3.66 1.75
C TYR A 197 14.74 3.47 3.18
N HIS A 198 14.50 2.29 3.74
CA HIS A 198 14.91 1.94 5.10
C HIS A 198 15.50 0.52 5.13
N GLU A 199 16.79 0.40 4.85
CA GLU A 199 17.52 -0.88 4.74
C GLU A 199 17.26 -1.85 5.91
N THR A 200 17.39 -1.35 7.16
CA THR A 200 17.17 -2.16 8.38
C THR A 200 15.70 -2.43 8.70
N ARG A 201 14.77 -1.98 7.84
CA ARG A 201 13.33 -2.29 7.86
C ARG A 201 12.88 -2.79 6.49
N THR A 202 13.81 -3.44 5.77
CA THR A 202 13.53 -4.18 4.54
C THR A 202 14.08 -5.59 4.72
N ALA A 203 13.23 -6.59 4.55
CA ALA A 203 13.64 -7.99 4.42
C ALA A 203 13.44 -8.44 2.98
N THR A 204 14.42 -9.18 2.46
CA THR A 204 14.31 -9.92 1.20
C THR A 204 14.90 -11.31 1.44
N ALA A 205 14.18 -12.36 1.07
CA ALA A 205 14.68 -13.72 1.22
C ALA A 205 14.01 -14.69 0.26
N ARG A 206 14.77 -15.70 -0.17
CA ARG A 206 14.24 -16.86 -0.88
C ARG A 206 13.43 -17.74 0.09
N ILE A 207 12.24 -18.16 -0.32
CA ILE A 207 11.44 -19.14 0.43
C ILE A 207 12.08 -20.52 0.22
N PRO A 208 12.58 -21.20 1.28
CA PRO A 208 13.38 -22.41 1.09
C PRO A 208 12.58 -23.56 0.45
N ARG A 209 13.24 -24.28 -0.47
CA ARG A 209 12.66 -25.39 -1.27
C ARG A 209 11.49 -25.00 -2.17
N THR A 210 11.35 -23.73 -2.53
CA THR A 210 10.48 -23.26 -3.61
C THR A 210 11.29 -22.44 -4.63
N LYS A 211 10.62 -22.01 -5.71
CA LYS A 211 11.13 -20.98 -6.65
C LYS A 211 10.54 -19.59 -6.35
N PHE A 212 10.03 -19.34 -5.15
CA PHE A 212 9.57 -18.01 -4.74
C PHE A 212 10.55 -17.34 -3.78
N SER A 213 10.53 -16.02 -3.79
CA SER A 213 11.09 -15.15 -2.76
C SER A 213 10.01 -14.22 -2.22
N TYR A 214 10.30 -13.60 -1.09
CA TYR A 214 9.49 -12.51 -0.57
C TYR A 214 10.32 -11.25 -0.35
N ALA A 215 9.63 -10.11 -0.36
CA ALA A 215 10.09 -8.85 0.16
C ALA A 215 9.10 -8.33 1.21
N LEU A 216 9.60 -7.75 2.30
CA LEU A 216 8.80 -7.06 3.32
C LEU A 216 9.44 -5.70 3.58
N PHE A 217 8.70 -4.61 3.38
CA PHE A 217 9.17 -3.24 3.65
C PHE A 217 8.04 -2.24 3.86
#